data_AF-A0A819TQ39-F1
#
_entry.id   AF-A0A819TQ39-F1
#
_cell.length_a   1.000
_cell.length_b   1.000
_cell.length_c   1.000
_cell.angle_alpha   90.00
_cell.angle_beta   90.00
_cell.angle_gamma   90.00
#
_symmetry.space_group_name_H-M   'P 1'
#
loop_
_entity.id
_entity.type
_entity.pdbx_description
1 polymer ?
#
loop_
_entity_poly.entity_id
_entity_poly.type
_entity_poly.pdbx_seq_one_letter_code
_entity_poly.pdbx_strand_id
1 'polypeptide(L)'
;MISDPYSTPHIKIEKELLQGISDAATASGALIITSGYKEESIVELVGEVVFKSRIKNPNINFSAIAVGKWGNIQDCQQLESFYNNESVNHEERRKYQLELNHTHYILFDDGTRNSLDEGEFAATLARKISKGARRRIPLITILVGGTLHALDEILLDLKHGVPIIVVE
;
A
#
# COMPACT_ATOMS: atom_id res chain seq x y z
N MET A 1 -13.91 20.87 -31.54
CA MET A 1 -13.75 19.96 -30.38
C MET A 1 -14.54 20.56 -29.24
N ILE A 2 -15.39 19.77 -28.58
CA ILE A 2 -16.10 20.17 -27.37
C ILE A 2 -15.35 19.53 -26.20
N SER A 3 -14.86 20.33 -25.26
CA SER A 3 -14.28 19.84 -24.01
C SER A 3 -15.40 19.34 -23.10
N ASP A 4 -15.28 18.12 -22.59
CA ASP A 4 -16.29 17.53 -21.70
C ASP A 4 -16.33 18.29 -20.35
N PRO A 5 -17.46 18.92 -19.97
CA PRO A 5 -17.59 19.61 -18.69
C PRO A 5 -17.69 18.64 -17.50
N TYR A 6 -17.80 17.33 -17.72
CA TYR A 6 -17.85 16.28 -16.70
C TYR A 6 -16.52 15.52 -16.53
N SER A 7 -15.40 16.06 -17.04
CA SER A 7 -14.06 15.63 -16.63
C SER A 7 -13.84 15.98 -15.15
N THR A 8 -14.22 15.07 -14.25
CA THR A 8 -14.54 15.36 -12.84
C THR A 8 -13.35 15.83 -11.99
N PRO A 9 -13.60 16.67 -10.96
CA PRO A 9 -12.54 17.20 -10.10
C PRO A 9 -11.76 16.11 -9.33
N HIS A 10 -12.42 15.01 -8.95
CA HIS A 10 -11.76 13.86 -8.31
C HIS A 10 -10.59 13.31 -9.15
N ILE A 11 -10.81 13.11 -10.46
CA ILE A 11 -9.79 12.62 -11.42
C ILE A 11 -8.60 13.58 -11.53
N LYS A 12 -8.78 14.87 -11.21
CA LYS A 12 -7.70 15.86 -11.18
C LYS A 12 -6.89 15.77 -9.87
N ILE A 13 -7.57 15.70 -8.73
CA ILE A 13 -6.93 15.59 -7.40
C ILE A 13 -6.08 14.32 -7.33
N GLU A 14 -6.62 13.17 -7.77
CA GLU A 14 -5.88 11.91 -7.87
C GLU A 14 -4.58 12.06 -8.67
N LYS A 15 -4.62 12.70 -9.84
CA LYS A 15 -3.44 12.89 -10.70
C LYS A 15 -2.39 13.83 -10.12
N GLU A 16 -2.82 14.89 -9.44
CA GLU A 16 -1.90 15.84 -8.79
C GLU A 16 -1.26 15.21 -7.54
N LEU A 17 -2.02 14.44 -6.76
CA LEU A 17 -1.52 13.63 -5.65
C LEU A 17 -0.53 12.54 -6.10
N LEU A 18 -0.89 11.76 -7.12
CA LEU A 18 -0.04 10.73 -7.73
C LEU A 18 1.32 11.28 -8.16
N GLN A 19 1.31 12.41 -8.85
CA GLN A 19 2.53 13.07 -9.32
C GLN A 19 3.36 13.57 -8.13
N GLY A 20 2.72 14.17 -7.11
CA GLY A 20 3.38 14.57 -5.87
C GLY A 20 4.03 13.41 -5.10
N ILE A 21 3.34 12.27 -4.96
CA ILE A 21 3.90 11.06 -4.35
C ILE A 21 5.07 10.51 -5.18
N SER A 22 4.91 10.43 -6.50
CA SER A 22 5.95 9.96 -7.43
C SER A 22 7.23 10.81 -7.34
N ASP A 23 7.09 12.14 -7.33
CA ASP A 23 8.22 13.07 -7.28
C ASP A 23 8.86 13.10 -5.90
N ALA A 24 8.08 13.10 -4.81
CA ALA A 24 8.59 13.05 -3.45
C ALA A 24 9.37 11.75 -3.18
N ALA A 25 8.84 10.60 -3.61
CA ALA A 25 9.49 9.31 -3.47
C ALA A 25 10.79 9.24 -4.30
N THR A 26 10.75 9.69 -5.56
CA THR A 26 11.92 9.70 -6.46
C THR A 26 13.00 10.68 -5.99
N ALA A 27 12.63 11.85 -5.45
CA ALA A 27 13.60 12.84 -4.97
C ALA A 27 14.29 12.43 -3.66
N SER A 28 13.65 11.60 -2.83
CA SER A 28 14.14 11.22 -1.50
C SER A 28 14.64 9.77 -1.38
N GLY A 29 14.28 8.88 -2.32
CA GLY A 29 14.51 7.44 -2.19
C GLY A 29 13.63 6.81 -1.11
N ALA A 30 12.38 7.26 -1.00
CA ALA A 30 11.48 6.88 0.10
C ALA A 30 11.09 5.39 0.11
N LEU A 31 10.63 4.94 1.28
CA LEU A 31 9.81 3.75 1.43
C LEU A 31 8.35 4.18 1.52
N ILE A 32 7.55 3.81 0.53
CA ILE A 32 6.08 3.86 0.58
C ILE A 32 5.61 2.54 1.20
N ILE A 33 4.69 2.61 2.15
CA ILE A 33 4.07 1.45 2.80
C ILE A 33 2.56 1.65 2.72
N THR A 34 1.84 0.66 2.22
CA THR A 34 0.38 0.63 2.09
C THR A 34 -0.15 -0.76 2.43
N SER A 35 -1.46 -0.96 2.42
CA SER A 35 -1.99 -2.31 2.27
C SER A 35 -1.56 -2.90 0.90
N GLY A 36 -1.67 -4.22 0.74
CA GLY A 36 -1.42 -4.90 -0.53
C GLY A 36 -2.65 -5.09 -1.41
N TYR A 37 -3.83 -4.61 -0.97
CA TYR A 37 -5.10 -5.00 -1.57
C TYR A 37 -5.51 -4.11 -2.72
N LYS A 38 -5.70 -4.74 -3.88
CA LYS A 38 -6.06 -4.08 -5.13
C LYS A 38 -7.45 -3.43 -5.08
N GLU A 39 -8.36 -3.95 -4.26
CA GLU A 39 -9.69 -3.37 -4.06
C GLU A 39 -9.68 -2.00 -3.34
N GLU A 40 -8.53 -1.57 -2.80
CA GLU A 40 -8.33 -0.22 -2.24
C GLU A 40 -7.72 0.71 -3.29
N SER A 41 -8.45 1.75 -3.70
CA SER A 41 -8.07 2.62 -4.82
C SER A 41 -6.67 3.23 -4.68
N ILE A 42 -6.28 3.66 -3.48
CA ILE A 42 -4.95 4.25 -3.22
C ILE A 42 -3.80 3.25 -3.47
N VAL A 43 -4.06 1.94 -3.39
CA VAL A 43 -3.06 0.89 -3.63
C VAL A 43 -2.83 0.69 -5.12
N GLU A 44 -3.89 0.62 -5.94
CA GLU A 44 -3.74 0.64 -7.41
C GLU A 44 -2.99 1.89 -7.87
N LEU A 45 -3.28 3.04 -7.26
CA LEU A 45 -2.63 4.31 -7.54
C LEU A 45 -1.12 4.28 -7.21
N VAL A 46 -0.71 3.71 -6.07
CA VAL A 46 0.72 3.50 -5.75
C VAL A 46 1.37 2.49 -6.71
N GLY A 47 0.67 1.42 -7.08
CA GLY A 47 1.11 0.47 -8.10
C GLY A 47 1.38 1.14 -9.46
N GLU A 48 0.47 2.02 -9.90
CA GLU A 48 0.60 2.77 -11.15
C GLU A 48 1.81 3.74 -11.12
N VAL A 49 2.12 4.34 -9.97
CA VAL A 49 3.34 5.16 -9.77
C VAL A 49 4.60 4.33 -9.93
N VAL A 50 4.66 3.13 -9.33
CA VAL A 50 5.80 2.22 -9.47
C VAL A 50 5.97 1.77 -10.93
N PHE A 51 4.88 1.39 -11.59
CA PHE A 51 4.86 0.99 -13.00
C PHE A 51 5.35 2.11 -13.94
N LYS A 52 4.76 3.30 -13.84
CA LYS A 52 5.15 4.48 -14.62
C LYS A 52 6.60 4.89 -14.37
N SER A 53 7.08 4.78 -13.13
CA SER A 53 8.46 5.08 -12.77
C SER A 53 9.44 4.05 -13.35
N ARG A 54 9.11 2.75 -13.28
CA ARG A 54 9.92 1.67 -13.89
C ARG A 54 10.01 1.77 -15.42
N ILE A 55 8.96 2.25 -16.10
CA ILE A 55 9.01 2.54 -17.55
C ILE A 55 9.99 3.69 -17.86
N LYS A 56 10.01 4.74 -17.04
CA LYS A 56 10.92 5.89 -17.22
C LYS A 56 12.37 5.54 -16.87
N ASN A 57 12.57 4.74 -15.82
CA ASN A 57 13.86 4.26 -15.33
C ASN A 57 13.65 2.88 -14.66
N PRO A 58 14.14 1.77 -15.25
CA PRO A 58 14.02 0.44 -14.64
C PRO A 58 14.61 0.34 -13.23
N ASN A 59 15.66 1.11 -12.95
CA ASN A 59 16.34 1.17 -11.66
C ASN A 59 15.78 2.32 -10.80
N ILE A 60 14.49 2.24 -10.45
CA ILE A 60 13.88 3.19 -9.50
C ILE A 60 14.62 3.17 -8.16
N ASN A 61 14.72 4.35 -7.51
CA ASN A 61 15.48 4.55 -6.27
C ASN A 61 14.61 4.55 -5.00
N PHE A 62 13.29 4.39 -5.14
CA PHE A 62 12.33 4.24 -4.05
C PHE A 62 11.75 2.82 -4.03
N SER A 63 11.01 2.48 -2.98
CA SER A 63 10.30 1.19 -2.90
C SER A 63 8.89 1.37 -2.37
N ALA A 64 7.94 0.63 -2.95
CA ALA A 64 6.59 0.45 -2.44
C ALA A 64 6.48 -0.95 -1.83
N ILE A 65 6.11 -1.02 -0.55
CA ILE A 65 6.00 -2.23 0.24
C ILE A 65 4.52 -2.47 0.54
N ALA A 66 3.94 -3.46 -0.14
CA ALA A 66 2.58 -3.93 0.13
C ALA A 66 2.59 -4.75 1.43
N VAL A 67 1.75 -4.39 2.40
CA VAL A 67 1.53 -5.14 3.64
C VAL A 67 0.15 -5.80 3.59
N GLY A 68 0.05 -7.09 3.87
CA GLY A 68 -1.25 -7.77 3.87
C GLY A 68 -1.26 -9.05 4.69
N LYS A 69 -2.45 -9.45 5.14
CA LYS A 69 -2.70 -10.70 5.84
C LYS A 69 -2.94 -11.85 4.85
N TRP A 70 -2.33 -13.02 5.06
CA TRP A 70 -2.45 -14.14 4.11
C TRP A 70 -3.84 -14.77 4.04
N GLY A 71 -4.50 -14.87 5.19
CA GLY A 71 -5.87 -15.39 5.29
C GLY A 71 -6.90 -14.59 4.48
N ASN A 72 -6.52 -13.41 3.99
CA ASN A 72 -7.36 -12.49 3.21
C ASN A 72 -7.07 -12.55 1.69
N ILE A 73 -5.90 -13.06 1.28
CA ILE A 73 -5.38 -12.98 -0.09
C ILE A 73 -5.92 -14.12 -0.97
N GLN A 74 -6.65 -13.76 -2.02
CA GLN A 74 -7.00 -14.65 -3.13
C GLN A 74 -5.73 -15.35 -3.63
N ASP A 75 -5.79 -16.67 -3.78
CA ASP A 75 -4.74 -17.48 -4.38
C ASP A 75 -3.34 -17.50 -3.69
N CYS A 76 -3.18 -17.14 -2.40
CA CYS A 76 -1.94 -17.55 -1.67
C CYS A 76 -1.83 -19.10 -1.70
N GLN A 77 -2.93 -19.87 -1.86
CA GLN A 77 -2.88 -21.31 -2.18
C GLN A 77 -2.06 -21.67 -3.45
N GLN A 78 -2.08 -20.87 -4.51
CA GLN A 78 -1.27 -21.13 -5.71
C GLN A 78 0.22 -20.95 -5.41
N LEU A 79 0.55 -19.95 -4.61
CA LEU A 79 1.90 -19.68 -4.13
C LEU A 79 2.37 -20.74 -3.10
N GLU A 80 1.50 -21.23 -2.21
CA GLU A 80 1.73 -22.43 -1.37
C GLU A 80 2.09 -23.64 -2.25
N SER A 81 1.27 -23.94 -3.26
CA SER A 81 1.48 -25.08 -4.17
C SER A 81 2.78 -25.00 -4.96
N PHE A 82 3.21 -23.80 -5.34
CA PHE A 82 4.47 -23.55 -6.06
C PHE A 82 5.70 -23.93 -5.22
N TYR A 83 5.64 -23.76 -3.89
CA TYR A 83 6.71 -24.19 -2.99
C TYR A 83 6.59 -25.66 -2.55
N ASN A 84 5.38 -26.20 -2.44
CA ASN A 84 5.13 -27.55 -1.91
C ASN A 84 5.03 -28.67 -2.95
N ASN A 85 4.82 -28.36 -4.24
CA ASN A 85 4.43 -29.32 -5.30
C ASN A 85 3.09 -30.05 -5.03
N GLU A 86 2.18 -29.44 -4.28
CA GLU A 86 0.86 -30.00 -3.95
C GLU A 86 -0.24 -29.49 -4.90
N SER A 87 -1.38 -30.19 -4.98
CA SER A 87 -2.53 -29.75 -5.79
C SER A 87 -3.36 -28.69 -5.07
N VAL A 88 -3.55 -27.52 -5.70
CA VAL A 88 -4.39 -26.42 -5.17
C VAL A 88 -5.84 -26.88 -4.96
N ASN A 89 -6.37 -26.71 -3.74
CA ASN A 89 -7.76 -27.01 -3.41
C ASN A 89 -8.59 -25.72 -3.25
N HIS A 90 -9.10 -25.19 -4.36
CA HIS A 90 -9.76 -23.88 -4.52
C HIS A 90 -11.10 -23.70 -3.76
N GLU A 91 -11.41 -24.49 -2.74
CA GLU A 91 -12.69 -24.43 -1.99
C GLU A 91 -12.81 -23.16 -1.10
N GLU A 92 -11.70 -22.50 -0.79
CA GLU A 92 -11.65 -21.35 0.13
C GLU A 92 -11.72 -20.00 -0.60
N ARG A 93 -12.90 -19.36 -0.58
CA ARG A 93 -13.07 -17.97 -1.05
C ARG A 93 -12.43 -16.96 -0.10
N ARG A 94 -11.11 -16.75 -0.25
CA ARG A 94 -10.39 -15.58 0.28
C ARG A 94 -10.82 -14.32 -0.50
N LYS A 95 -10.69 -13.14 0.09
CA LYS A 95 -11.50 -11.97 -0.30
C LYS A 95 -10.82 -10.97 -1.24
N TYR A 96 -9.51 -10.75 -1.13
CA TYR A 96 -8.83 -9.61 -1.78
C TYR A 96 -7.75 -10.05 -2.77
N GLN A 97 -7.58 -9.31 -3.87
CA GLN A 97 -6.47 -9.48 -4.81
C GLN A 97 -5.24 -8.68 -4.36
N LEU A 98 -4.04 -9.20 -4.63
CA LEU A 98 -2.82 -8.40 -4.50
C LEU A 98 -2.67 -7.43 -5.67
N GLU A 99 -2.34 -6.18 -5.38
CA GLU A 99 -1.81 -5.25 -6.38
C GLU A 99 -0.39 -5.71 -6.77
N LEU A 100 -0.12 -5.92 -8.06
CA LEU A 100 1.07 -6.64 -8.53
C LEU A 100 2.28 -5.75 -8.89
N ASN A 101 2.11 -4.44 -8.96
CA ASN A 101 3.17 -3.51 -9.36
C ASN A 101 4.09 -3.09 -8.19
N HIS A 102 3.69 -3.36 -6.94
CA HIS A 102 4.51 -3.12 -5.75
C HIS A 102 5.90 -3.74 -5.84
N THR A 103 6.87 -3.11 -5.18
CA THR A 103 8.29 -3.54 -5.27
C THR A 103 8.62 -4.71 -4.35
N HIS A 104 7.92 -4.81 -3.22
CA HIS A 104 8.08 -5.84 -2.20
C HIS A 104 6.72 -6.12 -1.55
N TYR A 105 6.58 -7.33 -0.99
CA TYR A 105 5.39 -7.77 -0.26
C TYR A 105 5.81 -8.26 1.12
N ILE A 106 5.05 -7.88 2.15
CA ILE A 106 5.17 -8.42 3.51
C ILE A 106 3.81 -9.02 3.86
N LEU A 107 3.75 -10.34 3.72
CA LEU A 107 2.56 -11.13 3.97
C LEU A 107 2.66 -11.71 5.38
N PHE A 108 1.80 -11.26 6.28
CA PHE A 108 1.76 -11.72 7.66
C PHE A 108 0.63 -12.73 7.88
N ASP A 109 0.81 -13.58 8.88
CA ASP A 109 -0.16 -14.62 9.25
C ASP A 109 -0.20 -14.76 10.77
N ASP A 110 -1.40 -15.01 11.28
CA ASP A 110 -1.72 -15.31 12.69
C ASP A 110 -2.65 -16.54 12.82
N GLY A 111 -2.92 -17.24 11.71
CA GLY A 111 -3.86 -18.36 11.63
C GLY A 111 -5.33 -17.96 11.41
N THR A 112 -5.67 -16.67 11.35
CA THR A 112 -7.03 -16.18 11.12
C THR A 112 -7.26 -15.73 9.67
N ARG A 113 -8.53 -15.51 9.30
CA ARG A 113 -8.96 -15.24 7.92
C ARG A 113 -10.13 -14.27 7.89
N ASN A 114 -10.15 -13.40 6.89
CA ASN A 114 -11.15 -12.34 6.64
C ASN A 114 -11.33 -11.34 7.80
N SER A 115 -10.27 -11.07 8.57
CA SER A 115 -10.19 -9.98 9.54
C SER A 115 -9.69 -8.68 8.90
N LEU A 116 -9.71 -7.57 9.66
CA LEU A 116 -9.21 -6.24 9.25
C LEU A 116 -8.32 -5.70 10.38
N ASP A 117 -7.03 -6.03 10.30
CA ASP A 117 -6.02 -5.78 11.35
C ASP A 117 -4.62 -5.47 10.77
N GLU A 118 -4.53 -5.35 9.45
CA GLU A 118 -3.33 -4.99 8.70
C GLU A 118 -2.77 -3.62 9.13
N GLY A 119 -3.64 -2.67 9.45
CA GLY A 119 -3.28 -1.29 9.81
C GLY A 119 -2.36 -1.21 11.04
N GLU A 120 -2.67 -1.94 12.12
CA GLU A 120 -1.81 -1.94 13.31
C GLU A 120 -0.44 -2.57 13.01
N PHE A 121 -0.40 -3.64 12.21
CA PHE A 121 0.84 -4.29 11.78
C PHE A 121 1.68 -3.35 10.90
N ALA A 122 1.08 -2.74 9.86
CA ALA A 122 1.72 -1.82 8.92
C ALA A 122 2.28 -0.59 9.64
N ALA A 123 1.49 0.07 10.48
CA ALA A 123 1.92 1.24 11.23
C ALA A 123 3.01 0.87 12.26
N THR A 124 2.92 -0.31 12.90
CA THR A 124 3.97 -0.81 13.80
C THR A 124 5.27 -1.13 13.08
N LEU A 125 5.20 -1.70 11.86
CA LEU A 125 6.34 -1.94 10.99
C LEU A 125 7.00 -0.61 10.58
N ALA A 126 6.22 0.36 10.10
CA ALA A 126 6.71 1.68 9.71
C ALA A 126 7.43 2.39 10.87
N ARG A 127 6.85 2.36 12.07
CA ARG A 127 7.48 2.90 13.30
C ARG A 127 8.75 2.15 13.71
N LYS A 128 8.84 0.84 13.47
CA LYS A 128 10.07 0.04 13.69
C LYS A 128 11.16 0.42 12.68
N ILE A 129 10.83 0.57 11.40
CA ILE A 129 11.77 1.00 10.33
C ILE A 129 12.32 2.40 10.64
N SER A 130 11.43 3.36 10.97
CA SER A 130 11.79 4.75 11.33
C SER A 130 12.82 4.84 12.46
N LYS A 131 12.71 3.95 13.46
CA LYS A 131 13.55 3.93 14.66
C LYS A 131 14.80 3.03 14.54
N GLY A 132 14.74 1.96 13.75
CA GLY A 132 15.77 0.92 13.68
C GLY A 132 16.96 1.24 12.75
N ALA A 133 16.83 2.23 11.87
CA ALA A 133 17.91 2.67 10.99
C ALA A 133 19.03 3.41 11.76
N ARG A 134 20.28 3.33 11.25
CA ARG A 134 21.49 3.97 11.85
C ARG A 134 21.36 5.50 12.05
N ARG A 135 20.39 6.13 11.39
CA ARG A 135 19.89 7.48 11.64
C ARG A 135 18.37 7.37 11.60
N ARG A 136 17.65 8.09 12.48
CA ARG A 136 16.18 8.12 12.48
C ARG A 136 15.66 8.54 11.11
N ILE A 137 14.90 7.68 10.45
CA ILE A 137 14.24 8.01 9.19
C ILE A 137 12.94 8.75 9.53
N PRO A 138 12.65 9.93 8.95
CA PRO A 138 11.35 10.59 9.09
C PRO A 138 10.23 9.67 8.63
N LEU A 139 9.15 9.61 9.41
CA LEU A 139 7.92 8.91 9.05
C LEU A 139 6.80 9.96 9.00
N ILE A 140 5.97 9.88 7.97
CA ILE A 140 4.79 10.72 7.72
C ILE A 140 3.72 9.77 7.18
N THR A 141 2.47 9.93 7.62
CA THR A 141 1.34 9.12 7.15
C THR A 141 0.42 10.02 6.32
N ILE A 142 -0.02 9.55 5.15
CA ILE A 142 -0.87 10.32 4.23
C ILE A 142 -2.26 9.68 4.19
N LEU A 143 -3.28 10.44 4.59
CA LEU A 143 -4.68 10.04 4.55
C LEU A 143 -5.33 10.57 3.28
N VAL A 144 -5.85 9.66 2.45
CA VAL A 144 -6.45 9.96 1.14
C VAL A 144 -7.86 9.40 1.12
N GLY A 145 -8.83 10.19 1.59
CA GLY A 145 -10.15 9.65 1.98
C GLY A 145 -10.02 8.60 3.09
N GLY A 146 -10.95 7.64 3.15
CA GLY A 146 -10.87 6.48 4.04
C GLY A 146 -12.22 6.01 4.58
N THR A 147 -12.18 4.91 5.34
CA THR A 147 -13.30 4.44 6.18
C THR A 147 -13.01 4.76 7.65
N LEU A 148 -13.96 4.46 8.56
CA LEU A 148 -13.73 4.62 10.00
C LEU A 148 -12.51 3.83 10.51
N HIS A 149 -12.15 2.70 9.89
CA HIS A 149 -10.99 1.89 10.29
C HIS A 149 -9.66 2.66 10.17
N ALA A 150 -9.51 3.46 9.10
CA ALA A 150 -8.32 4.29 8.90
C ALA A 150 -8.14 5.34 10.01
N LEU A 151 -9.22 5.73 10.71
CA LEU A 151 -9.12 6.68 11.82
C LEU A 151 -8.43 6.07 13.05
N ASP A 152 -8.53 4.75 13.27
CA ASP A 152 -7.84 4.06 14.36
C ASP A 152 -6.32 4.01 14.11
N GLU A 153 -5.92 3.76 12.85
CA GLU A 153 -4.51 3.82 12.41
C GLU A 153 -3.93 5.23 12.57
N ILE A 154 -4.62 6.24 12.06
CA ILE A 154 -4.22 7.64 12.14
C ILE A 154 -4.14 8.09 13.61
N LEU A 155 -5.07 7.66 14.47
CA LEU A 155 -5.05 7.93 15.90
C LEU A 155 -3.86 7.24 16.60
N LEU A 156 -3.49 6.02 16.18
CA LEU A 156 -2.32 5.30 16.69
C LEU A 156 -1.00 6.01 16.30
N ASP A 157 -0.89 6.51 15.07
CA ASP A 157 0.28 7.25 14.60
C ASP A 157 0.40 8.65 15.24
N LEU A 158 -0.72 9.37 15.42
CA LEU A 158 -0.77 10.61 16.20
C LEU A 158 -0.33 10.41 17.65
N LYS A 159 -0.77 9.33 18.33
CA LYS A 159 -0.30 8.94 19.67
C LYS A 159 1.21 8.67 19.73
N HIS A 160 1.85 8.39 18.59
CA HIS A 160 3.29 8.16 18.47
C HIS A 160 4.08 9.35 17.91
N GLY A 161 3.42 10.49 17.66
CA GLY A 161 4.06 11.71 17.15
C GLY A 161 4.50 11.60 15.69
N VAL A 162 3.78 10.81 14.88
CA VAL A 162 3.93 10.76 13.42
C VAL A 162 3.07 11.89 12.82
N PRO A 163 3.65 12.80 12.00
CA PRO A 163 2.88 13.81 11.28
C PRO A 163 1.94 13.16 10.27
N ILE A 164 0.71 13.69 10.20
CA ILE A 164 -0.32 13.27 9.26
C ILE A 164 -0.50 14.36 8.20
N ILE A 165 -0.56 13.96 6.93
CA ILE A 165 -1.03 14.80 5.83
C ILE A 165 -2.43 14.29 5.46
N VAL A 166 -3.44 15.15 5.47
CA VAL A 166 -4.78 14.84 4.98
C VAL A 166 -4.95 15.47 3.60
N VAL A 167 -5.56 14.72 2.67
CA VAL A 167 -5.86 15.18 1.30
C VAL A 167 -7.37 15.23 1.12
N GLU A 168 -7.88 16.39 0.69
CA GLU A 168 -9.29 16.67 0.36
C GLU A 168 -9.47 16.86 -1.15
#